data_AF-A0A2S9JRJ5-F1
#
_entry.id   AF-A0A2S9JRJ5-F1
#
_cell.length_a   1.000
_cell.length_b   1.000
_cell.length_c   1.000
_cell.angle_alpha   90.00
_cell.angle_beta   90.00
_cell.angle_gamma   90.00
#
_symmetry.space_group_name_H-M   'P 1'
#
loop_
_entity.id
_entity.type
_entity.pdbx_description
1 polymer ?
#
loop_
_entity_poly.entity_id
_entity_poly.type
_entity_poly.pdbx_seq_one_letter_code
_entity_poly.pdbx_strand_id
1 'polypeptide(L)'
;MLDTRIHFTLSFAEPQTHYVEVEMDITDFAETTLDIGMPVWTPGSYLIREYERHIELVEAFSGEDRIACIKISKNTWRVHNPPRHTKIRYRVYGFEISVRTNIIDEDHAFLSPAATFMHIKNHVDLSCTVQVIRPEKWHHISTGLPKATNDGQTFYAETFDILYDSPIEIGNQDIWYFEASGVQHEFAMVGGGNYSKQQLTSDITKIVEAETALWGENPNTNYVFITHNYQTGGGGLEHLNSTVLGASRNAYQIPNAYKNFLCLVAHEYFHLWNVKRLRPKELGPFNYDAENYTTGLWIMEGFTSYYDNLVIRRCGFFSIGEYLDMLANDFNQVYNRPGYRIQSAALASFDAWIKHYRPDENSANSSISYYNKGAMLAVALDLYILAETHGKKRLDDVLRAAYHAFYKKENSGFEEKAFQALAEAIAGVNLSTIFDAAHSTEELDYNSYFNRAGYELIDLNSDKQELSLGIKTANQDGRVLIKNVERDSGAWNAGLNVDDELIAINGNRLDTAGKELEFILQNGQIDEIVDILISRDGLIRTIHAPLRRSTKQQWSIREKPDATPTEKRIGEIWLSV
;
A
#
# COMPACT_ATOMS: atom_id res chain seq x y z
N MET A 1 34.80 -11.65 -12.05
CA MET A 1 33.90 -10.49 -11.96
C MET A 1 32.90 -10.63 -13.08
N LEU A 2 31.60 -10.46 -12.79
CA LEU A 2 30.58 -10.39 -13.82
C LEU A 2 30.89 -9.15 -14.69
N ASP A 3 30.85 -9.29 -16.00
CA ASP A 3 31.15 -8.21 -16.94
C ASP A 3 29.94 -7.26 -17.04
N THR A 4 29.83 -6.33 -16.09
CA THR A 4 28.76 -5.33 -16.05
C THR A 4 29.27 -3.99 -16.58
N ARG A 5 28.49 -3.36 -17.47
CA ARG A 5 28.80 -2.03 -18.02
C ARG A 5 28.56 -0.87 -17.06
N ILE A 6 27.90 -1.14 -15.93
CA ILE A 6 27.56 -0.15 -14.92
C ILE A 6 27.96 -0.67 -13.55
N HIS A 7 28.69 0.16 -12.80
CA HIS A 7 29.07 -0.11 -11.42
C HIS A 7 28.71 1.10 -10.56
N PHE A 8 28.05 0.87 -9.42
CA PHE A 8 27.77 1.88 -8.42
C PHE A 8 28.64 1.68 -7.20
N THR A 9 29.22 2.76 -6.69
CA THR A 9 29.83 2.81 -5.37
C THR A 9 29.01 3.75 -4.48
N LEU A 10 28.54 3.22 -3.36
CA LEU A 10 27.88 3.97 -2.30
C LEU A 10 28.87 4.23 -1.16
N SER A 11 28.96 5.47 -0.70
CA SER A 11 29.78 5.78 0.49
C SER A 11 29.10 6.78 1.43
N PHE A 12 29.40 6.63 2.71
CA PHE A 12 28.78 7.37 3.82
C PHE A 12 29.87 8.02 4.68
N ALA A 13 30.56 9.01 4.14
CA ALA A 13 31.68 9.65 4.85
C ALA A 13 31.21 10.36 6.14
N GLU A 14 30.02 10.96 6.10
CA GLU A 14 29.44 11.75 7.19
C GLU A 14 27.94 11.40 7.36
N PRO A 15 27.61 10.18 7.80
CA PRO A 15 26.23 9.69 7.80
C PRO A 15 25.27 10.52 8.67
N GLN A 16 25.79 11.19 9.71
CA GLN A 16 25.03 12.15 10.54
C GLN A 16 24.51 13.37 9.76
N THR A 17 25.01 13.61 8.54
CA THR A 17 24.53 14.68 7.65
C THR A 17 23.41 14.22 6.71
N HIS A 18 23.02 12.95 6.80
CA HIS A 18 21.93 12.33 6.03
C HIS A 18 22.21 12.19 4.53
N TYR A 19 23.48 12.10 4.13
CA TYR A 19 23.88 11.94 2.73
C TYR A 19 24.50 10.56 2.46
N VAL A 20 24.19 10.04 1.27
CA VAL A 20 24.99 9.03 0.59
C VAL A 20 25.63 9.66 -0.65
N GLU A 21 26.92 9.43 -0.80
CA GLU A 21 27.66 9.75 -2.02
C GLU A 21 27.53 8.57 -2.98
N VAL A 22 27.17 8.85 -4.23
CA VAL A 22 27.00 7.83 -5.27
C VAL A 22 27.94 8.14 -6.42
N GLU A 23 28.80 7.17 -6.75
CA GLU A 23 29.59 7.14 -7.99
C GLU A 23 29.01 6.06 -8.91
N MET A 24 28.66 6.42 -10.13
CA MET A 24 28.21 5.52 -11.21
C MET A 24 29.28 5.50 -12.30
N ASP A 25 30.01 4.39 -12.39
CA ASP A 25 30.97 4.12 -13.46
C ASP A 25 30.24 3.47 -14.65
N ILE A 26 30.41 4.06 -15.83
CA ILE A 26 29.78 3.62 -17.08
C ILE A 26 30.87 3.27 -18.08
N THR A 27 30.91 2.02 -18.51
CA THR A 27 31.90 1.51 -19.46
C THR A 27 31.26 1.12 -20.80
N ASP A 28 32.01 1.34 -21.87
CA ASP A 28 31.66 0.94 -23.24
C ASP A 28 30.33 1.48 -23.77
N PHE A 29 30.03 2.74 -23.44
CA PHE A 29 28.99 3.53 -24.11
C PHE A 29 29.63 4.53 -25.08
N ALA A 30 29.27 4.46 -26.36
CA ALA A 30 29.82 5.30 -27.43
C ALA A 30 28.69 6.11 -28.08
N GLU A 31 28.28 7.19 -27.41
CA GLU A 31 27.24 8.11 -27.87
C GLU A 31 27.76 9.56 -27.87
N THR A 32 27.16 10.43 -28.70
CA THR A 32 27.54 11.86 -28.71
C THR A 32 27.03 12.62 -27.48
N THR A 33 25.97 12.11 -26.86
CA THR A 33 25.43 12.58 -25.59
C THR A 33 24.94 11.39 -24.79
N LEU A 34 25.05 11.47 -23.47
CA LEU A 34 24.51 10.47 -22.55
C LEU A 34 23.49 11.14 -21.62
N ASP A 35 22.22 10.73 -21.72
CA ASP A 35 21.17 11.20 -20.83
C ASP A 35 21.03 10.26 -19.64
N ILE A 36 21.26 10.78 -18.45
CA ILE A 36 21.18 10.10 -17.17
C ILE A 36 19.85 10.49 -16.51
N GLY A 37 18.98 9.50 -16.30
CA GLY A 37 17.65 9.68 -15.71
C GLY A 37 17.58 9.17 -14.27
N MET A 38 16.65 9.73 -13.49
CA MET A 38 16.27 9.21 -12.18
C MET A 38 14.77 8.87 -12.18
N PRO A 39 14.33 7.75 -11.59
CA PRO A 39 12.91 7.49 -11.40
C PRO A 39 12.21 8.63 -10.66
N VAL A 40 10.94 8.89 -10.99
CA VAL A 40 10.12 9.89 -10.27
C VAL A 40 9.12 9.27 -9.31
N TRP A 41 9.05 7.93 -9.29
CA TRP A 41 8.16 7.12 -8.45
C TRP A 41 8.74 5.69 -8.33
N THR A 42 8.13 4.84 -7.50
CA THR A 42 8.53 3.43 -7.32
C THR A 42 7.31 2.50 -7.43
N PRO A 43 7.43 1.33 -8.08
CA PRO A 43 6.41 0.28 -8.05
C PRO A 43 5.92 -0.01 -6.62
N GLY A 44 4.62 -0.27 -6.46
CA GLY A 44 3.94 -0.42 -5.16
C GLY A 44 3.49 0.90 -4.50
N SER A 45 3.99 2.05 -4.97
CA SER A 45 3.57 3.36 -4.50
C SER A 45 3.21 4.28 -5.66
N TYR A 46 1.93 4.27 -6.07
CA TYR A 46 1.38 5.01 -7.22
C TYR A 46 1.27 6.54 -6.96
N LEU A 47 2.41 7.19 -6.76
CA LEU A 47 2.56 8.63 -6.55
C LEU A 47 3.86 9.11 -7.20
N ILE A 48 3.79 10.15 -8.04
CA ILE A 48 4.96 10.90 -8.47
C ILE A 48 5.53 11.64 -7.25
N ARG A 49 6.70 11.21 -6.78
CA ARG A 49 7.39 11.71 -5.59
C ARG A 49 8.48 12.72 -5.89
N GLU A 50 8.96 12.74 -7.14
CA GLU A 50 10.00 13.67 -7.57
C GLU A 50 11.27 13.52 -6.71
N TYR A 51 11.83 12.30 -6.70
CA TYR A 51 13.00 11.95 -5.89
C TYR A 51 14.22 12.84 -6.20
N GLU A 52 14.28 13.38 -7.43
CA GLU A 52 15.30 14.34 -7.88
C GLU A 52 15.46 15.58 -6.99
N ARG A 53 14.45 15.90 -6.15
CA ARG A 53 14.49 17.05 -5.23
C ARG A 53 15.53 16.88 -4.14
N HIS A 54 15.97 15.64 -3.89
CA HIS A 54 16.97 15.27 -2.90
C HIS A 54 18.37 15.06 -3.49
N ILE A 55 18.54 15.30 -4.79
CA ILE A 55 19.82 15.11 -5.48
C ILE A 55 20.62 16.41 -5.52
N GLU A 56 21.88 16.33 -5.10
CA GLU A 56 22.84 17.43 -5.20
C GLU A 56 24.04 17.07 -6.10
N LEU A 57 24.68 18.11 -6.66
CA LEU A 57 26.01 18.04 -7.25
C LEU A 57 26.19 16.93 -8.31
N VAL A 58 25.29 16.84 -9.27
CA VAL A 58 25.46 15.88 -10.39
C VAL A 58 26.58 16.35 -11.31
N GLU A 59 27.67 15.60 -11.32
CA GLU A 59 28.90 15.90 -12.05
C GLU A 59 29.33 14.69 -12.87
N ALA A 60 29.90 14.94 -14.06
CA ALA A 60 30.41 13.89 -14.94
C ALA A 60 31.92 14.05 -15.13
N PHE A 61 32.64 12.93 -15.24
CA PHE A 61 34.10 12.90 -15.35
C PHE A 61 34.59 11.93 -16.42
N SER A 62 35.70 12.31 -17.05
CA SER A 62 36.53 11.49 -17.94
C SER A 62 37.85 11.20 -17.22
N GLY A 63 37.94 10.07 -16.52
CA GLY A 63 39.00 9.89 -15.52
C GLY A 63 38.78 10.88 -14.36
N GLU A 64 39.75 11.75 -14.08
CA GLU A 64 39.64 12.81 -13.07
C GLU A 64 39.19 14.16 -13.65
N ASP A 65 39.15 14.30 -14.97
CA ASP A 65 38.79 15.55 -15.62
C ASP A 65 37.27 15.71 -15.69
N ARG A 66 36.74 16.79 -15.11
CA ARG A 66 35.31 17.11 -15.18
C ARG A 66 34.90 17.46 -16.61
N ILE A 67 33.80 16.86 -17.08
CA ILE A 67 33.20 17.11 -18.39
C ILE A 67 31.82 17.77 -18.26
N ALA A 68 31.31 18.33 -19.36
CA ALA A 68 30.07 19.09 -19.37
C ALA A 68 28.85 18.19 -19.08
N CYS A 69 28.15 18.49 -17.99
CA CYS A 69 26.91 17.85 -17.56
C CYS A 69 25.89 18.93 -17.21
N ILE A 70 24.70 18.88 -17.81
CA ILE A 70 23.64 19.87 -17.59
C ILE A 70 22.30 19.19 -17.29
N LYS A 71 21.51 19.76 -16.38
CA LYS A 71 20.15 19.29 -16.11
C LYS A 71 19.20 19.80 -17.20
N ILE A 72 18.49 18.89 -17.89
CA ILE A 72 17.64 19.22 -19.06
C ILE A 72 16.14 19.02 -18.80
N SER A 73 15.78 18.31 -17.74
CA SER A 73 14.41 18.18 -17.24
C SER A 73 14.44 17.99 -15.72
N LYS A 74 13.28 17.84 -15.06
CA LYS A 74 13.22 17.67 -13.60
C LYS A 74 14.06 16.48 -13.11
N ASN A 75 14.12 15.39 -13.86
CA ASN A 75 14.77 14.13 -13.46
C ASN A 75 15.84 13.64 -14.46
N THR A 76 16.36 14.51 -15.35
CA THR A 76 17.32 14.10 -16.40
C THR A 76 18.50 15.07 -16.52
N TRP A 77 19.71 14.50 -16.60
CA TRP A 77 20.98 15.19 -16.81
C TRP A 77 21.65 14.70 -18.08
N ARG A 78 22.16 15.61 -18.90
CA ARG A 78 22.84 15.32 -20.16
C ARG A 78 24.34 15.54 -20.03
N VAL A 79 25.11 14.50 -20.31
CA VAL A 79 26.56 14.54 -20.46
C VAL A 79 26.90 14.73 -21.93
N HIS A 80 27.74 15.71 -22.24
CA HIS A 80 28.16 16.02 -23.61
C HIS A 80 29.51 15.40 -23.95
N ASN A 81 29.60 14.77 -25.13
CA ASN A 81 30.81 14.12 -25.64
C ASN A 81 31.46 13.16 -24.62
N PRO A 82 30.70 12.22 -24.02
CA PRO A 82 31.23 11.31 -23.03
C PRO A 82 32.34 10.41 -23.65
N PRO A 83 33.47 10.20 -22.97
CA PRO A 83 34.40 9.13 -23.34
C PRO A 83 33.75 7.75 -23.14
N ARG A 84 34.39 6.69 -23.66
CA ARG A 84 33.94 5.30 -23.47
C ARG A 84 33.84 4.88 -22.00
N HIS A 85 34.60 5.51 -21.11
CA HIS A 85 34.53 5.31 -19.68
C HIS A 85 34.20 6.64 -19.00
N THR A 86 32.96 6.77 -18.54
CA THR A 86 32.43 7.99 -17.94
C THR A 86 32.04 7.70 -16.50
N LYS A 87 32.40 8.59 -15.58
CA LYS A 87 31.94 8.53 -14.18
C LYS A 87 30.91 9.61 -13.92
N ILE A 88 29.82 9.28 -13.24
CA ILE A 88 28.85 10.25 -12.73
C ILE A 88 28.94 10.23 -11.20
N ARG A 89 29.09 11.41 -10.59
CA ARG A 89 29.06 11.58 -9.13
C ARG A 89 27.88 12.44 -8.74
N TYR A 90 27.21 12.09 -7.66
CA TYR A 90 26.13 12.88 -7.08
C TYR A 90 25.91 12.51 -5.61
N ARG A 91 25.19 13.37 -4.89
CA ARG A 91 24.79 13.16 -3.50
C ARG A 91 23.30 12.97 -3.42
N VAL A 92 22.86 12.10 -2.52
CA VAL A 92 21.43 11.90 -2.23
C VAL A 92 21.19 12.21 -0.76
N TYR A 93 20.34 13.21 -0.49
CA TYR A 93 19.84 13.50 0.84
C TYR A 93 18.74 12.51 1.22
N GLY A 94 18.81 11.93 2.41
CA GLY A 94 17.86 10.94 2.90
C GLY A 94 17.51 11.15 4.36
N PHE A 95 16.42 11.86 4.64
CA PHE A 95 15.91 12.04 6.01
C PHE A 95 14.38 12.07 6.04
N GLU A 96 13.75 11.16 5.31
CA GLU A 96 12.29 11.02 5.26
C GLU A 96 11.88 9.63 5.76
N ILE A 97 11.27 9.57 6.94
CA ILE A 97 10.80 8.31 7.55
C ILE A 97 9.68 7.71 6.68
N SER A 98 10.03 6.75 5.83
CA SER A 98 9.08 5.97 5.04
C SER A 98 9.74 4.70 4.49
N VAL A 99 8.92 3.70 4.16
CA VAL A 99 9.31 2.52 3.37
C VAL A 99 9.58 2.82 1.88
N ARG A 100 9.40 4.08 1.43
CA ARG A 100 9.40 4.50 0.00
C ARG A 100 10.47 5.54 -0.35
N THR A 101 11.26 5.96 0.63
CA THR A 101 12.26 7.04 0.53
C THR A 101 13.50 6.68 1.34
N ASN A 102 14.55 7.49 1.22
CA ASN A 102 15.81 7.25 1.93
C ASN A 102 15.76 7.80 3.35
N ILE A 103 16.35 7.04 4.29
CA ILE A 103 16.64 7.45 5.67
C ILE A 103 18.10 7.15 5.90
N ILE A 104 18.88 8.15 6.28
CA ILE A 104 20.30 8.02 6.57
C ILE A 104 20.56 8.81 7.84
N ASP A 105 21.11 8.19 8.87
CA ASP A 105 21.53 8.84 10.10
C ASP A 105 22.82 8.20 10.62
N GLU A 106 23.26 8.53 11.83
CA GLU A 106 24.51 7.96 12.38
C GLU A 106 24.45 6.45 12.66
N ASP A 107 23.25 5.88 12.82
CA ASP A 107 23.04 4.49 13.23
C ASP A 107 22.86 3.56 12.03
N HIS A 108 22.23 4.04 10.96
CA HIS A 108 21.96 3.24 9.77
C HIS A 108 21.65 4.07 8.50
N ALA A 109 21.54 3.37 7.37
CA ALA A 109 20.99 3.86 6.12
C ALA A 109 20.00 2.85 5.54
N PHE A 110 18.76 3.30 5.36
CA PHE A 110 17.77 2.67 4.48
C PHE A 110 17.75 3.39 3.14
N LEU A 111 18.03 2.66 2.07
CA LEU A 111 17.99 3.18 0.70
C LEU A 111 16.84 2.55 -0.08
N SER A 112 15.88 3.39 -0.47
CA SER A 112 14.91 3.08 -1.51
C SER A 112 15.63 3.23 -2.86
N PRO A 113 15.80 2.17 -3.66
CA PRO A 113 16.73 2.21 -4.79
C PRO A 113 16.26 3.15 -5.91
N ALA A 114 14.95 3.23 -6.17
CA ALA A 114 14.38 4.20 -7.11
C ALA A 114 14.63 5.66 -6.70
N ALA A 115 14.78 5.92 -5.40
CA ALA A 115 15.14 7.22 -4.83
C ALA A 115 16.66 7.44 -4.73
N THR A 116 17.49 6.49 -5.18
CA THR A 116 18.94 6.50 -4.97
C THR A 116 19.72 6.39 -6.29
N PHE A 117 19.32 5.49 -7.18
CA PHE A 117 20.12 5.15 -8.36
C PHE A 117 19.60 5.81 -9.65
N MET A 118 20.51 6.51 -10.34
CA MET A 118 20.27 6.97 -11.70
C MET A 118 20.55 5.86 -12.72
N HIS A 119 19.97 5.96 -13.90
CA HIS A 119 20.19 5.04 -15.03
C HIS A 119 20.50 5.81 -16.31
N ILE A 120 21.06 5.14 -17.30
CA ILE A 120 21.10 5.69 -18.67
C ILE A 120 19.68 5.61 -19.23
N LYS A 121 19.13 6.73 -19.71
CA LYS A 121 17.77 6.79 -20.26
C LYS A 121 17.52 5.68 -21.28
N ASN A 122 16.35 5.05 -21.19
CA ASN A 122 15.90 3.92 -22.02
C ASN A 122 16.73 2.62 -21.88
N HIS A 123 17.61 2.52 -20.89
CA HIS A 123 18.47 1.36 -20.66
C HIS A 123 18.27 0.73 -19.27
N VAL A 124 17.01 0.63 -18.83
CA VAL A 124 16.65 -0.02 -17.57
C VAL A 124 16.82 -1.55 -17.60
N ASP A 125 17.06 -2.11 -18.79
CA ASP A 125 17.37 -3.52 -19.03
C ASP A 125 18.83 -3.89 -18.74
N LEU A 126 19.71 -2.91 -18.48
CA LEU A 126 21.12 -3.18 -18.21
C LEU A 126 21.35 -3.73 -16.81
N SER A 127 22.29 -4.68 -16.73
CA SER A 127 22.82 -5.17 -15.46
C SER A 127 23.79 -4.18 -14.84
N CYS A 128 23.88 -4.22 -13.51
CA CYS A 128 24.82 -3.41 -12.75
C CYS A 128 25.32 -4.13 -11.50
N THR A 129 26.39 -3.60 -10.92
CA THR A 129 26.85 -3.96 -9.58
C THR A 129 26.76 -2.77 -8.64
N VAL A 130 26.55 -3.03 -7.36
CA VAL A 130 26.49 -2.02 -6.29
C VAL A 130 27.47 -2.41 -5.19
N GLN A 131 28.52 -1.62 -4.99
CA GLN A 131 29.44 -1.74 -3.87
C GLN A 131 29.04 -0.77 -2.76
N VAL A 132 28.98 -1.27 -1.53
CA VAL A 132 28.68 -0.46 -0.35
C VAL A 132 29.95 -0.26 0.48
N ILE A 133 30.44 0.97 0.54
CA ILE A 133 31.51 1.40 1.44
C ILE A 133 30.88 1.92 2.73
N ARG A 134 30.80 1.04 3.72
CA ARG A 134 30.14 1.31 4.99
C ARG A 134 31.06 2.07 5.96
N PRO A 135 30.53 2.94 6.84
CA PRO A 135 31.22 3.39 8.04
C PRO A 135 31.63 2.19 8.90
N GLU A 136 32.76 2.30 9.62
CA GLU A 136 33.28 1.20 10.46
C GLU A 136 32.30 0.72 11.54
N LYS A 137 31.40 1.61 11.99
CA LYS A 137 30.39 1.32 13.01
C LYS A 137 29.17 0.55 12.48
N TRP A 138 29.05 0.36 11.17
CA TRP A 138 27.91 -0.36 10.56
C TRP A 138 28.35 -1.77 10.16
N HIS A 139 27.67 -2.77 10.71
CA HIS A 139 28.13 -4.15 10.63
C HIS A 139 27.38 -5.01 9.60
N HIS A 140 26.16 -4.61 9.21
CA HIS A 140 25.27 -5.44 8.39
C HIS A 140 24.80 -4.76 7.11
N ILE A 141 24.44 -5.57 6.11
CA ILE A 141 23.72 -5.16 4.90
C ILE A 141 22.63 -6.23 4.68
N SER A 142 21.39 -5.80 4.60
CA SER A 142 20.23 -6.64 4.32
C SER A 142 19.57 -6.15 3.04
N THR A 143 19.51 -7.02 2.03
CA THR A 143 18.92 -6.74 0.72
C THR A 143 18.58 -8.04 0.00
N GLY A 144 17.59 -8.01 -0.89
CA GLY A 144 17.27 -9.11 -1.79
C GLY A 144 18.30 -9.34 -2.89
N LEU A 145 19.23 -8.40 -3.14
CA LEU A 145 20.21 -8.58 -4.20
C LEU A 145 21.19 -9.73 -3.93
N PRO A 146 21.53 -10.55 -4.94
CA PRO A 146 22.59 -11.54 -4.82
C PRO A 146 23.95 -10.86 -4.65
N LYS A 147 24.83 -11.48 -3.84
CA LYS A 147 26.21 -11.04 -3.68
C LYS A 147 27.01 -11.27 -4.96
N ALA A 148 27.68 -10.24 -5.47
CA ALA A 148 28.57 -10.32 -6.63
C ALA A 148 29.98 -10.82 -6.27
N THR A 149 30.38 -10.63 -5.01
CA THR A 149 31.71 -10.95 -4.47
C THR A 149 31.61 -11.60 -3.08
N ASN A 150 32.67 -12.30 -2.67
CA ASN A 150 32.73 -12.96 -1.36
C ASN A 150 32.99 -12.01 -0.19
N ASP A 151 33.27 -10.72 -0.46
CA ASP A 151 33.50 -9.70 0.58
C ASP A 151 32.21 -9.29 1.31
N GLY A 152 31.04 -9.67 0.79
CA GLY A 152 29.75 -9.31 1.36
C GLY A 152 29.37 -7.83 1.21
N GLN A 153 30.07 -7.07 0.37
CA GLN A 153 29.86 -5.63 0.19
C GLN A 153 29.45 -5.25 -1.24
N THR A 154 29.65 -6.14 -2.22
CA THR A 154 29.23 -5.90 -3.61
C THR A 154 28.07 -6.82 -4.00
N PHE A 155 27.04 -6.24 -4.58
CA PHE A 155 25.81 -6.90 -5.00
C PHE A 155 25.60 -6.77 -6.51
N TYR A 156 24.83 -7.68 -7.11
CA TYR A 156 24.54 -7.71 -8.54
C TYR A 156 23.04 -7.57 -8.79
N ALA A 157 22.66 -6.72 -9.73
CA ALA A 157 21.31 -6.65 -10.27
C ALA A 157 21.35 -6.99 -11.76
N GLU A 158 20.46 -7.87 -12.20
CA GLU A 158 20.38 -8.29 -13.61
C GLU A 158 19.85 -7.17 -14.52
N THR A 159 18.98 -6.32 -13.97
CA THR A 159 18.43 -5.13 -14.64
C THR A 159 18.28 -4.00 -13.62
N PHE A 160 18.07 -2.76 -14.08
CA PHE A 160 17.65 -1.69 -13.19
C PHE A 160 16.27 -1.92 -12.58
N ASP A 161 15.36 -2.64 -13.25
CA ASP A 161 14.08 -3.03 -12.65
C ASP A 161 14.31 -3.88 -11.39
N ILE A 162 15.24 -4.84 -11.44
CA ILE A 162 15.65 -5.63 -10.26
C ILE A 162 16.36 -4.77 -9.22
N LEU A 163 17.21 -3.82 -9.62
CA LEU A 163 17.84 -2.88 -8.68
C LEU A 163 16.79 -2.03 -7.97
N TYR A 164 15.86 -1.43 -8.72
CA TYR A 164 14.78 -0.59 -8.22
C TYR A 164 13.84 -1.34 -7.28
N ASP A 165 13.73 -2.64 -7.45
CA ASP A 165 12.94 -3.53 -6.61
C ASP A 165 13.71 -4.18 -5.45
N SER A 166 14.94 -3.75 -5.16
CA SER A 166 15.75 -4.38 -4.11
C SER A 166 16.23 -3.38 -3.07
N PRO A 167 15.41 -3.06 -2.05
CA PRO A 167 15.81 -2.15 -0.97
C PRO A 167 17.09 -2.61 -0.27
N ILE A 168 17.83 -1.64 0.27
CA ILE A 168 19.12 -1.87 0.90
C ILE A 168 19.12 -1.24 2.29
N GLU A 169 19.19 -2.07 3.32
CA GLU A 169 19.35 -1.65 4.72
C GLU A 169 20.79 -1.88 5.18
N ILE A 170 21.46 -0.83 5.64
CA ILE A 170 22.88 -0.83 5.99
C ILE A 170 23.03 -0.26 7.40
N GLY A 171 23.56 -1.03 8.33
CA GLY A 171 23.71 -0.52 9.70
C GLY A 171 23.89 -1.62 10.71
N ASN A 172 23.14 -1.49 11.80
CA ASN A 172 23.22 -2.36 12.97
C ASN A 172 21.88 -3.05 13.26
N GLN A 173 21.11 -3.35 12.21
CA GLN A 173 19.89 -4.13 12.31
C GLN A 173 20.15 -5.48 12.98
N ASP A 174 19.19 -5.92 13.79
CA ASP A 174 19.22 -7.22 14.43
C ASP A 174 18.75 -8.31 13.45
N ILE A 175 19.64 -9.23 13.11
CA ILE A 175 19.43 -10.22 12.04
C ILE A 175 19.28 -11.64 12.59
N TRP A 176 18.36 -12.39 12.01
CA TRP A 176 18.32 -13.85 12.12
C TRP A 176 17.68 -14.48 10.88
N TYR A 177 17.82 -15.80 10.75
CA TYR A 177 17.38 -16.55 9.59
C TYR A 177 16.46 -17.70 9.98
N PHE A 178 15.58 -18.07 9.07
CA PHE A 178 14.74 -19.26 9.18
C PHE A 178 14.43 -19.83 7.79
N GLU A 179 14.00 -21.07 7.73
CA GLU A 179 13.55 -21.70 6.49
C GLU A 179 12.05 -21.93 6.56
N ALA A 180 11.35 -21.64 5.46
CA ALA A 180 9.93 -21.96 5.29
C ALA A 180 9.67 -22.27 3.82
N SER A 181 8.93 -23.36 3.56
CA SER A 181 8.62 -23.83 2.21
C SER A 181 9.83 -23.95 1.26
N GLY A 182 11.00 -24.34 1.79
CA GLY A 182 12.24 -24.50 1.02
C GLY A 182 12.94 -23.19 0.64
N VAL A 183 12.53 -22.07 1.24
CA VAL A 183 13.11 -20.73 1.00
C VAL A 183 13.81 -20.24 2.26
N GLN A 184 15.03 -19.73 2.10
CA GLN A 184 15.80 -19.13 3.19
C GLN A 184 15.31 -17.70 3.43
N HIS A 185 14.80 -17.42 4.62
CA HIS A 185 14.32 -16.10 5.00
C HIS A 185 15.31 -15.40 5.94
N GLU A 186 15.46 -14.09 5.77
CA GLU A 186 16.19 -13.20 6.66
C GLU A 186 15.22 -12.19 7.29
N PHE A 187 15.28 -12.03 8.61
CA PHE A 187 14.72 -10.86 9.29
C PHE A 187 15.81 -9.85 9.55
N ALA A 188 15.53 -8.58 9.25
CA ALA A 188 16.37 -7.44 9.54
C ALA A 188 15.56 -6.41 10.35
N MET A 189 15.72 -6.41 11.67
CA MET A 189 14.98 -5.51 12.57
C MET A 189 15.80 -4.26 12.90
N VAL A 190 15.30 -3.10 12.48
CA VAL A 190 15.95 -1.81 12.67
C VAL A 190 15.27 -1.05 13.81
N GLY A 191 16.06 -0.38 14.65
CA GLY A 191 15.54 0.43 15.77
C GLY A 191 15.11 -0.37 17.00
N GLY A 192 15.37 -1.68 17.05
CA GLY A 192 15.02 -2.56 18.17
C GLY A 192 13.50 -2.69 18.37
N GLY A 193 13.09 -3.30 19.49
CA GLY A 193 11.68 -3.51 19.77
C GLY A 193 11.47 -4.57 20.84
N ASN A 194 10.23 -4.71 21.32
CA ASN A 194 9.88 -5.71 22.34
C ASN A 194 9.52 -7.08 21.74
N TYR A 195 10.02 -7.39 20.54
CA TYR A 195 9.75 -8.63 19.83
C TYR A 195 10.50 -9.84 20.40
N SER A 196 9.96 -11.03 20.13
CA SER A 196 10.63 -12.31 20.35
C SER A 196 10.97 -12.93 18.99
N LYS A 197 12.26 -13.12 18.71
CA LYS A 197 12.73 -13.76 17.46
C LYS A 197 12.10 -15.14 17.26
N GLN A 198 11.98 -15.92 18.34
CA GLN A 198 11.41 -17.26 18.29
C GLN A 198 9.92 -17.22 17.93
N GLN A 199 9.17 -16.28 18.53
CA GLN A 199 7.75 -16.12 18.25
C GLN A 199 7.51 -15.65 16.81
N LEU A 200 8.21 -14.58 16.39
CA LEU A 200 8.12 -14.06 15.02
C LEU A 200 8.46 -15.12 13.99
N THR A 201 9.55 -15.86 14.19
CA THR A 201 9.93 -16.97 13.30
C THR A 201 8.80 -18.00 13.23
N SER A 202 8.32 -18.49 14.36
CA SER A 202 7.29 -19.53 14.39
C SER A 202 5.98 -19.08 13.75
N ASP A 203 5.58 -17.83 13.95
CA ASP A 203 4.29 -17.34 13.48
C ASP A 203 4.34 -16.98 11.99
N ILE A 204 5.43 -16.36 11.54
CA ILE A 204 5.60 -15.96 10.14
C ILE A 204 5.89 -17.18 9.25
N THR A 205 6.57 -18.22 9.76
CA THR A 205 6.66 -19.51 9.04
C THR A 205 5.28 -20.04 8.65
N LYS A 206 4.27 -19.96 9.55
CA LYS A 206 2.91 -20.43 9.23
C LYS A 206 2.26 -19.62 8.11
N ILE A 207 2.50 -18.30 8.08
CA ILE A 207 1.99 -17.40 7.03
C ILE A 207 2.62 -17.75 5.70
N VAL A 208 3.96 -17.82 5.66
CA VAL A 208 4.73 -18.19 4.46
C VAL A 208 4.28 -19.53 3.89
N GLU A 209 4.10 -20.54 4.74
CA GLU A 209 3.66 -21.86 4.33
C GLU A 209 2.22 -21.86 3.80
N ALA A 210 1.31 -21.13 4.45
CA ALA A 210 -0.08 -21.02 4.03
C ALA A 210 -0.21 -20.33 2.67
N GLU A 211 0.48 -19.20 2.47
CA GLU A 211 0.46 -18.48 1.19
C GLU A 211 1.16 -19.27 0.09
N THR A 212 2.30 -19.90 0.40
CA THR A 212 2.97 -20.78 -0.57
C THR A 212 2.06 -21.93 -1.00
N ALA A 213 1.32 -22.54 -0.08
CA ALA A 213 0.36 -23.59 -0.41
C ALA A 213 -0.81 -23.08 -1.27
N LEU A 214 -1.29 -21.86 -1.01
CA LEU A 214 -2.31 -21.20 -1.82
C LEU A 214 -1.83 -21.05 -3.28
N TRP A 215 -0.63 -20.50 -3.48
CA TRP A 215 -0.07 -20.30 -4.83
C TRP A 215 0.51 -21.56 -5.47
N GLY A 216 0.78 -22.60 -4.67
CA GLY A 216 1.28 -23.91 -5.11
C GLY A 216 2.80 -24.02 -5.26
N GLU A 217 3.52 -22.89 -5.32
CA GLU A 217 4.98 -22.82 -5.30
C GLU A 217 5.46 -21.50 -4.71
N ASN A 218 6.67 -21.50 -4.12
CA ASN A 218 7.38 -20.28 -3.79
C ASN A 218 8.45 -20.02 -4.88
N PRO A 219 8.40 -18.89 -5.60
CA PRO A 219 9.29 -18.62 -6.72
C PRO A 219 10.70 -18.18 -6.30
N ASN A 220 10.95 -17.98 -5.01
CA ASN A 220 12.21 -17.44 -4.50
C ASN A 220 13.14 -18.53 -3.96
N THR A 221 14.44 -18.23 -3.93
CA THR A 221 15.44 -19.00 -3.18
C THR A 221 15.75 -18.39 -1.82
N ASN A 222 15.58 -17.07 -1.71
CA ASN A 222 15.75 -16.31 -0.48
C ASN A 222 14.70 -15.19 -0.41
N TYR A 223 14.38 -14.71 0.80
CA TYR A 223 13.50 -13.56 1.00
C TYR A 223 13.90 -12.75 2.23
N VAL A 224 13.88 -11.43 2.14
CA VAL A 224 14.31 -10.54 3.23
C VAL A 224 13.17 -9.69 3.76
N PHE A 225 12.87 -9.79 5.06
CA PHE A 225 11.96 -8.89 5.76
C PHE A 225 12.76 -7.78 6.44
N ILE A 226 12.74 -6.58 5.87
CA ILE A 226 13.34 -5.37 6.47
C ILE A 226 12.25 -4.68 7.29
N THR A 227 12.40 -4.60 8.61
CA THR A 227 11.38 -4.00 9.50
C THR A 227 11.96 -2.85 10.31
N HIS A 228 11.47 -1.63 10.05
CA HIS A 228 11.79 -0.44 10.81
C HIS A 228 10.83 -0.23 11.99
N ASN A 229 11.40 -0.07 13.18
CA ASN A 229 10.64 0.11 14.42
C ASN A 229 10.58 1.57 14.87
N TYR A 230 9.43 2.19 14.63
CA TYR A 230 9.17 3.59 14.94
C TYR A 230 8.38 3.76 16.26
N GLN A 231 8.35 4.99 16.77
CA GLN A 231 7.42 5.35 17.85
C GLN A 231 5.99 5.41 17.34
N THR A 232 5.78 6.05 16.20
CA THR A 232 4.51 6.18 15.49
C THR A 232 4.72 6.06 13.99
N GLY A 233 3.74 5.51 13.28
CA GLY A 233 3.81 5.24 11.85
C GLY A 233 3.87 3.75 11.54
N GLY A 234 3.66 3.43 10.26
CA GLY A 234 3.65 2.07 9.74
C GLY A 234 3.39 2.06 8.24
N GLY A 235 3.18 0.86 7.70
CA GLY A 235 2.97 0.60 6.27
C GLY A 235 4.04 -0.33 5.72
N GLY A 236 3.80 -0.89 4.55
CA GLY A 236 4.74 -1.76 3.87
C GLY A 236 4.99 -1.34 2.43
N LEU A 237 5.99 -1.96 1.83
CA LEU A 237 6.24 -1.92 0.40
C LEU A 237 6.81 -3.27 -0.03
N GLU A 238 6.15 -3.84 -1.02
CA GLU A 238 6.38 -5.16 -1.55
C GLU A 238 7.51 -5.20 -2.60
N HIS A 239 8.31 -6.26 -2.59
CA HIS A 239 9.37 -6.49 -3.56
C HIS A 239 9.46 -7.97 -3.98
N LEU A 240 10.13 -8.26 -5.10
CA LEU A 240 10.18 -9.60 -5.73
C LEU A 240 10.74 -10.68 -4.80
N ASN A 241 11.65 -10.33 -3.90
CA ASN A 241 12.23 -11.21 -2.89
C ASN A 241 12.57 -10.47 -1.59
N SER A 242 11.85 -9.39 -1.28
CA SER A 242 11.94 -8.74 0.01
C SER A 242 10.67 -7.93 0.30
N THR A 243 10.60 -7.36 1.48
CA THR A 243 9.63 -6.31 1.82
C THR A 243 10.25 -5.37 2.82
N VAL A 244 9.78 -4.12 2.82
CA VAL A 244 10.09 -3.14 3.86
C VAL A 244 8.83 -2.90 4.68
N LEU A 245 8.92 -2.98 6.00
CA LEU A 245 7.81 -2.92 6.93
C LEU A 245 8.05 -1.82 7.97
N GLY A 246 7.05 -1.00 8.24
CA GLY A 246 7.03 -0.08 9.37
C GLY A 246 6.15 -0.63 10.49
N ALA A 247 6.73 -0.76 11.69
CA ALA A 247 6.01 -1.23 12.87
C ALA A 247 6.25 -0.31 14.07
N SER A 248 5.30 -0.29 15.02
CA SER A 248 5.54 0.35 16.31
C SER A 248 6.45 -0.52 17.18
N ARG A 249 7.48 0.07 17.76
CA ARG A 249 8.50 -0.59 18.59
C ARG A 249 7.94 -1.46 19.73
N ASN A 250 6.75 -1.10 20.22
CA ASN A 250 6.09 -1.77 21.35
C ASN A 250 4.91 -2.67 20.94
N ALA A 251 4.62 -2.81 19.65
CA ALA A 251 3.44 -3.54 19.16
C ALA A 251 3.49 -5.06 19.42
N TYR A 252 4.69 -5.65 19.50
CA TYR A 252 4.86 -7.11 19.47
C TYR A 252 4.33 -7.84 20.71
N GLN A 253 4.16 -7.13 21.83
CA GLN A 253 3.61 -7.70 23.07
C GLN A 253 2.15 -7.30 23.31
N ILE A 254 1.59 -6.44 22.46
CA ILE A 254 0.19 -6.02 22.55
C ILE A 254 -0.60 -6.90 21.57
N PRO A 255 -1.49 -7.81 22.05
CA PRO A 255 -2.06 -8.86 21.19
C PRO A 255 -2.66 -8.35 19.87
N ASN A 256 -3.49 -7.31 19.91
CA ASN A 256 -4.11 -6.76 18.70
C ASN A 256 -3.09 -6.08 17.78
N ALA A 257 -2.11 -5.36 18.34
CA ALA A 257 -1.08 -4.70 17.53
C ALA A 257 -0.12 -5.72 16.90
N TYR A 258 0.18 -6.82 17.59
CA TYR A 258 0.95 -7.94 17.05
C TYR A 258 0.22 -8.64 15.91
N LYS A 259 -1.09 -8.94 16.08
CA LYS A 259 -1.89 -9.51 15.00
C LYS A 259 -1.95 -8.57 13.78
N ASN A 260 -2.09 -7.26 13.98
CA ASN A 260 -2.04 -6.29 12.88
C ASN A 260 -0.67 -6.28 12.17
N PHE A 261 0.43 -6.45 12.90
CA PHE A 261 1.75 -6.62 12.29
C PHE A 261 1.83 -7.91 11.48
N LEU A 262 1.27 -9.03 11.96
CA LEU A 262 1.19 -10.26 11.18
C LEU A 262 0.32 -10.09 9.92
N CYS A 263 -0.77 -9.33 9.98
CA CYS A 263 -1.57 -8.99 8.80
C CYS A 263 -0.75 -8.18 7.79
N LEU A 264 0.05 -7.21 8.24
CA LEU A 264 0.96 -6.49 7.37
C LEU A 264 2.01 -7.42 6.74
N VAL A 265 2.57 -8.37 7.50
CA VAL A 265 3.49 -9.38 6.95
C VAL A 265 2.79 -10.23 5.89
N ALA A 266 1.57 -10.70 6.13
CA ALA A 266 0.79 -11.46 5.17
C ALA A 266 0.47 -10.63 3.91
N HIS A 267 0.11 -9.35 4.09
CA HIS A 267 -0.16 -8.42 2.98
C HIS A 267 1.04 -8.32 2.03
N GLU A 268 2.21 -7.96 2.57
CA GLU A 268 3.41 -7.76 1.74
C GLU A 268 4.01 -9.08 1.23
N TYR A 269 3.84 -10.18 1.95
CA TYR A 269 4.29 -11.50 1.48
C TYR A 269 3.38 -12.04 0.38
N PHE A 270 2.06 -11.83 0.46
CA PHE A 270 1.12 -12.23 -0.58
C PHE A 270 1.40 -11.49 -1.90
N HIS A 271 1.88 -10.24 -1.76
CA HIS A 271 2.29 -9.44 -2.90
C HIS A 271 3.44 -10.03 -3.72
N LEU A 272 4.21 -10.96 -3.14
CA LEU A 272 5.24 -11.73 -3.83
C LEU A 272 4.73 -12.34 -5.15
N TRP A 273 3.49 -12.83 -5.11
CA TRP A 273 2.81 -13.35 -6.29
C TRP A 273 1.88 -12.30 -6.90
N ASN A 274 1.05 -11.63 -6.11
CA ASN A 274 0.06 -10.66 -6.57
C ASN A 274 0.61 -9.23 -6.57
N VAL A 275 0.75 -8.56 -7.71
CA VAL A 275 1.51 -7.32 -7.98
C VAL A 275 2.94 -7.55 -8.45
N LYS A 276 3.77 -8.31 -7.72
CA LYS A 276 5.17 -8.47 -8.15
C LYS A 276 5.33 -9.37 -9.37
N ARG A 277 4.47 -10.38 -9.53
CA ARG A 277 4.53 -11.35 -10.63
C ARG A 277 3.26 -11.34 -11.46
N LEU A 278 2.13 -11.69 -10.86
CA LEU A 278 0.80 -11.53 -11.45
C LEU A 278 0.38 -10.07 -11.29
N ARG A 279 0.31 -9.33 -12.40
CA ARG A 279 -0.01 -7.89 -12.39
C ARG A 279 -0.70 -7.43 -13.67
N PRO A 280 -1.42 -6.30 -13.68
CA PRO A 280 -1.92 -5.70 -14.91
C PRO A 280 -0.79 -5.41 -15.91
N LYS A 281 -1.06 -5.53 -17.20
CA LYS A 281 -0.06 -5.26 -18.26
C LYS A 281 0.51 -3.84 -18.23
N GLU A 282 -0.24 -2.88 -17.69
CA GLU A 282 0.21 -1.48 -17.59
C GLU A 282 1.28 -1.28 -16.51
N LEU A 283 1.43 -2.26 -15.60
CA LEU A 283 2.41 -2.24 -14.52
C LEU A 283 3.63 -3.12 -14.84
N GLY A 284 4.03 -3.20 -16.11
CA GLY A 284 5.21 -3.97 -16.50
C GLY A 284 5.34 -4.18 -18.01
N PRO A 285 6.40 -3.67 -18.67
CA PRO A 285 7.53 -2.91 -18.10
C PRO A 285 7.10 -1.54 -17.57
N PHE A 286 7.73 -1.07 -16.49
CA PHE A 286 7.38 0.20 -15.86
C PHE A 286 7.96 1.40 -16.63
N ASN A 287 7.15 2.44 -16.81
CA ASN A 287 7.65 3.76 -17.15
C ASN A 287 8.03 4.52 -15.88
N TYR A 288 9.32 4.61 -15.55
CA TYR A 288 9.80 5.31 -14.36
C TYR A 288 9.74 6.86 -14.44
N ASP A 289 9.39 7.42 -15.59
CA ASP A 289 9.36 8.87 -15.83
C ASP A 289 7.96 9.50 -15.68
N ALA A 290 6.91 8.69 -15.59
CA ALA A 290 5.53 9.16 -15.56
C ALA A 290 4.59 8.18 -14.83
N GLU A 291 3.35 8.58 -14.65
CA GLU A 291 2.26 7.75 -14.14
C GLU A 291 2.02 6.52 -15.05
N ASN A 292 1.79 5.36 -14.44
CA ASN A 292 1.40 4.13 -15.10
C ASN A 292 -0.05 3.82 -14.72
N TYR A 293 -0.99 4.19 -15.58
CA TYR A 293 -2.42 4.08 -15.28
C TYR A 293 -2.94 2.66 -15.50
N THR A 294 -3.69 2.15 -14.52
CA THR A 294 -4.40 0.87 -14.65
C THR A 294 -5.74 0.93 -13.91
N THR A 295 -6.71 0.14 -14.36
CA THR A 295 -7.96 -0.09 -13.63
C THR A 295 -7.87 -1.30 -12.70
N GLY A 296 -6.77 -2.06 -12.73
CA GLY A 296 -6.67 -3.38 -12.09
C GLY A 296 -6.23 -3.38 -10.62
N LEU A 297 -6.03 -2.24 -9.95
CA LEU A 297 -5.58 -2.24 -8.55
C LEU A 297 -6.63 -2.80 -7.60
N TRP A 298 -7.91 -2.80 -7.93
CA TRP A 298 -8.93 -3.47 -7.10
C TRP A 298 -8.75 -5.00 -7.07
N ILE A 299 -8.16 -5.60 -8.11
CA ILE A 299 -7.77 -7.02 -8.13
C ILE A 299 -6.47 -7.19 -7.36
N MET A 300 -5.49 -6.32 -7.60
CA MET A 300 -4.19 -6.43 -6.96
C MET A 300 -4.26 -6.15 -5.46
N GLU A 301 -4.56 -4.92 -5.10
CA GLU A 301 -4.56 -4.41 -3.74
C GLU A 301 -5.81 -4.87 -2.98
N GLY A 302 -6.94 -4.92 -3.67
CA GLY A 302 -8.19 -5.37 -3.07
C GLY A 302 -8.23 -6.86 -2.75
N PHE A 303 -7.69 -7.72 -3.62
CA PHE A 303 -7.63 -9.16 -3.28
C PHE A 303 -6.58 -9.39 -2.21
N THR A 304 -5.43 -8.68 -2.24
CA THR A 304 -4.46 -8.76 -1.16
C THR A 304 -5.09 -8.34 0.19
N SER A 305 -5.88 -7.25 0.24
CA SER A 305 -6.62 -6.85 1.46
C SER A 305 -7.71 -7.82 1.92
N TYR A 306 -8.18 -8.69 1.05
CA TYR A 306 -9.06 -9.79 1.44
C TYR A 306 -8.26 -10.96 2.02
N TYR A 307 -7.15 -11.30 1.36
CA TYR A 307 -6.31 -12.43 1.72
C TYR A 307 -5.43 -12.18 2.95
N ASP A 308 -4.94 -10.97 3.19
CA ASP A 308 -4.10 -10.67 4.35
C ASP A 308 -4.80 -11.06 5.66
N ASN A 309 -6.09 -10.74 5.81
CA ASN A 309 -6.88 -11.06 6.99
C ASN A 309 -7.37 -12.52 6.97
N LEU A 310 -7.74 -13.04 5.79
CA LEU A 310 -8.19 -14.43 5.65
C LEU A 310 -7.07 -15.43 5.91
N VAL A 311 -5.85 -15.18 5.44
CA VAL A 311 -4.66 -16.00 5.72
C VAL A 311 -4.39 -16.02 7.21
N ILE A 312 -4.42 -14.87 7.89
CA ILE A 312 -4.20 -14.80 9.33
C ILE A 312 -5.29 -15.56 10.11
N ARG A 313 -6.54 -15.55 9.62
CA ARG A 313 -7.60 -16.42 10.11
C ARG A 313 -7.30 -17.91 9.89
N ARG A 314 -6.89 -18.30 8.68
CA ARG A 314 -6.57 -19.69 8.30
C ARG A 314 -5.37 -20.24 9.08
N CYS A 315 -4.37 -19.42 9.36
CA CYS A 315 -3.23 -19.75 10.23
C CYS A 315 -3.61 -19.86 11.73
N GLY A 316 -4.85 -19.51 12.11
CA GLY A 316 -5.37 -19.65 13.46
C GLY A 316 -5.04 -18.50 14.41
N PHE A 317 -4.57 -17.37 13.91
CA PHE A 317 -4.28 -16.19 14.73
C PHE A 317 -5.52 -15.35 15.04
N PHE A 318 -6.44 -15.27 14.08
CA PHE A 318 -7.78 -14.74 14.29
C PHE A 318 -8.78 -15.85 14.60
N SER A 319 -9.69 -15.56 15.52
CA SER A 319 -10.97 -16.24 15.60
C SER A 319 -11.85 -15.87 14.40
N ILE A 320 -12.93 -16.64 14.18
CA ILE A 320 -13.92 -16.33 13.13
C ILE A 320 -14.50 -14.93 13.34
N GLY A 321 -14.90 -14.59 14.58
CA GLY A 321 -15.47 -13.28 14.91
C GLY A 321 -14.51 -12.13 14.59
N GLU A 322 -13.24 -12.24 14.99
CA GLU A 322 -12.24 -11.21 14.67
C GLU A 322 -12.09 -10.98 13.17
N TYR A 323 -12.04 -12.06 12.36
CA TYR A 323 -11.98 -11.93 10.90
C TYR A 323 -13.24 -11.28 10.31
N LEU A 324 -14.42 -11.71 10.75
CA LEU A 324 -15.69 -11.15 10.29
C LEU A 324 -15.85 -9.67 10.67
N ASP A 325 -15.36 -9.26 11.84
CA ASP A 325 -15.34 -7.86 12.26
C ASP A 325 -14.43 -7.01 11.37
N MET A 326 -13.25 -7.53 11.01
CA MET A 326 -12.34 -6.85 10.08
C MET A 326 -12.94 -6.71 8.68
N LEU A 327 -13.52 -7.79 8.16
CA LEU A 327 -14.20 -7.76 6.87
C LEU A 327 -15.40 -6.80 6.90
N ALA A 328 -16.22 -6.82 7.96
CA ALA A 328 -17.31 -5.86 8.13
C ALA A 328 -16.81 -4.40 8.22
N ASN A 329 -15.62 -4.16 8.78
CA ASN A 329 -15.01 -2.83 8.75
C ASN A 329 -14.72 -2.34 7.33
N ASP A 330 -14.35 -3.20 6.37
CA ASP A 330 -14.20 -2.79 4.96
C ASP A 330 -15.52 -2.22 4.39
N PHE A 331 -16.64 -2.90 4.66
CA PHE A 331 -17.98 -2.42 4.30
C PHE A 331 -18.27 -1.06 4.96
N ASN A 332 -17.96 -0.92 6.25
CA ASN A 332 -18.15 0.33 6.97
C ASN A 332 -17.30 1.47 6.40
N GLN A 333 -16.05 1.22 5.98
CA GLN A 333 -15.16 2.26 5.42
C GLN A 333 -15.64 2.75 4.05
N VAL A 334 -16.21 1.87 3.22
CA VAL A 334 -16.74 2.22 1.91
C VAL A 334 -18.08 2.94 2.05
N TYR A 335 -19.06 2.33 2.71
CA TYR A 335 -20.43 2.84 2.76
C TYR A 335 -20.59 4.15 3.55
N ASN A 336 -19.71 4.41 4.52
CA ASN A 336 -19.78 5.65 5.30
C ASN A 336 -19.06 6.85 4.66
N ARG A 337 -18.66 6.74 3.39
CA ARG A 337 -18.07 7.82 2.58
C ARG A 337 -18.97 8.14 1.39
N PRO A 338 -19.50 9.37 1.25
CA PRO A 338 -20.33 9.71 0.08
C PRO A 338 -19.66 9.43 -1.28
N GLY A 339 -18.32 9.38 -1.32
CA GLY A 339 -17.55 9.03 -2.51
C GLY A 339 -17.88 7.68 -3.16
N TYR A 340 -18.45 6.69 -2.44
CA TYR A 340 -18.79 5.39 -3.06
C TYR A 340 -19.88 5.49 -4.14
N ARG A 341 -20.69 6.56 -4.11
CA ARG A 341 -21.68 6.87 -5.14
C ARG A 341 -21.12 7.64 -6.33
N ILE A 342 -19.83 7.95 -6.33
CA ILE A 342 -19.17 8.83 -7.31
C ILE A 342 -18.01 8.11 -8.01
N GLN A 343 -17.28 7.26 -7.29
CA GLN A 343 -16.09 6.60 -7.81
C GLN A 343 -16.22 5.09 -7.67
N SER A 344 -16.10 4.37 -8.79
CA SER A 344 -16.00 2.91 -8.83
C SER A 344 -14.60 2.43 -8.40
N ALA A 345 -14.45 1.13 -8.14
CA ALA A 345 -13.16 0.54 -7.76
C ALA A 345 -12.10 0.71 -8.86
N ALA A 346 -12.49 0.47 -10.11
CA ALA A 346 -11.64 0.64 -11.29
C ALA A 346 -11.24 2.11 -11.50
N LEU A 347 -12.16 3.06 -11.29
CA LEU A 347 -11.82 4.49 -11.38
C LEU A 347 -10.94 4.94 -10.21
N ALA A 348 -11.13 4.39 -9.01
CA ALA A 348 -10.24 4.65 -7.88
C ALA A 348 -8.82 4.14 -8.14
N SER A 349 -8.68 2.97 -8.78
CA SER A 349 -7.41 2.44 -9.27
C SER A 349 -6.76 3.40 -10.27
N PHE A 350 -7.51 3.84 -11.28
CA PHE A 350 -7.01 4.75 -12.31
C PHE A 350 -6.54 6.10 -11.72
N ASP A 351 -7.33 6.67 -10.81
CA ASP A 351 -7.06 7.95 -10.15
C ASP A 351 -6.11 7.83 -8.94
N ALA A 352 -5.50 6.67 -8.67
CA ALA A 352 -4.65 6.45 -7.49
C ALA A 352 -3.58 7.56 -7.36
N TRP A 353 -2.97 7.92 -8.48
CA TRP A 353 -1.95 8.96 -8.65
C TRP A 353 -2.34 10.35 -8.13
N ILE A 354 -3.63 10.67 -8.13
CA ILE A 354 -4.14 12.03 -7.84
C ILE A 354 -5.14 12.11 -6.69
N LYS A 355 -5.82 11.01 -6.34
CA LYS A 355 -6.83 11.00 -5.26
C LYS A 355 -6.36 10.18 -4.06
N HIS A 356 -6.00 8.90 -4.27
CA HIS A 356 -5.67 8.01 -3.16
C HIS A 356 -4.41 8.47 -2.42
N TYR A 357 -3.35 8.82 -3.15
CA TYR A 357 -2.08 9.26 -2.57
C TYR A 357 -2.01 10.76 -2.27
N ARG A 358 -3.05 11.54 -2.60
CA ARG A 358 -3.12 12.99 -2.33
C ARG A 358 -4.48 13.36 -1.71
N PRO A 359 -4.83 12.79 -0.54
CA PRO A 359 -6.10 13.09 0.09
C PRO A 359 -6.15 14.55 0.56
N ASP A 360 -7.36 15.09 0.49
CA ASP A 360 -7.76 16.41 0.95
C ASP A 360 -9.06 16.31 1.76
N GLU A 361 -9.61 17.44 2.20
CA GLU A 361 -10.83 17.49 3.02
C GLU A 361 -12.05 16.88 2.32
N ASN A 362 -12.12 17.01 0.99
CA ASN A 362 -13.23 16.57 0.16
C ASN A 362 -13.09 15.11 -0.28
N SER A 363 -11.97 14.45 0.00
CA SER A 363 -11.69 13.09 -0.45
C SER A 363 -12.74 12.07 0.00
N ALA A 364 -13.27 12.18 1.23
CA ALA A 364 -14.36 11.31 1.69
C ALA A 364 -15.66 11.48 0.88
N ASN A 365 -15.85 12.66 0.27
CA ASN A 365 -17.04 12.99 -0.51
C ASN A 365 -16.93 12.61 -1.99
N SER A 366 -15.74 12.28 -2.49
CA SER A 366 -15.50 12.06 -3.92
C SER A 366 -14.63 10.85 -4.26
N SER A 367 -14.16 10.10 -3.26
CA SER A 367 -13.30 8.94 -3.47
C SER A 367 -13.62 7.78 -2.54
N ILE A 368 -13.19 6.59 -2.96
CA ILE A 368 -13.15 5.36 -2.16
C ILE A 368 -11.76 4.75 -2.17
N SER A 369 -11.53 3.80 -1.26
CA SER A 369 -10.35 2.96 -1.29
C SER A 369 -10.59 1.77 -2.20
N TYR A 370 -9.76 1.59 -3.24
CA TYR A 370 -9.79 0.39 -4.07
C TYR A 370 -9.32 -0.86 -3.30
N TYR A 371 -8.63 -0.71 -2.16
CA TYR A 371 -8.34 -1.79 -1.22
C TYR A 371 -9.64 -2.32 -0.59
N ASN A 372 -10.37 -1.48 0.15
CA ASN A 372 -11.57 -1.93 0.87
C ASN A 372 -12.69 -2.34 -0.10
N LYS A 373 -12.91 -1.56 -1.17
CA LYS A 373 -13.92 -1.90 -2.18
C LYS A 373 -13.53 -3.16 -2.96
N GLY A 374 -12.25 -3.33 -3.27
CA GLY A 374 -11.75 -4.54 -3.92
C GLY A 374 -11.85 -5.77 -3.01
N ALA A 375 -11.63 -5.64 -1.70
CA ALA A 375 -11.84 -6.72 -0.73
C ALA A 375 -13.31 -7.15 -0.64
N MET A 376 -14.25 -6.19 -0.69
CA MET A 376 -15.69 -6.49 -0.78
C MET A 376 -16.02 -7.30 -2.06
N LEU A 377 -15.42 -6.95 -3.20
CA LEU A 377 -15.60 -7.68 -4.46
C LEU A 377 -14.92 -9.06 -4.42
N ALA A 378 -13.74 -9.17 -3.78
CA ALA A 378 -13.01 -10.42 -3.60
C ALA A 378 -13.81 -11.43 -2.80
N VAL A 379 -14.40 -11.03 -1.66
CA VAL A 379 -15.25 -11.94 -0.88
C VAL A 379 -16.51 -12.33 -1.64
N ALA A 380 -17.12 -11.41 -2.41
CA ALA A 380 -18.26 -11.77 -3.26
C ALA A 380 -17.89 -12.83 -4.32
N LEU A 381 -16.72 -12.68 -4.98
CA LEU A 381 -16.20 -13.67 -5.92
C LEU A 381 -15.95 -15.02 -5.23
N ASP A 382 -15.26 -15.01 -4.09
CA ASP A 382 -14.87 -16.25 -3.41
C ASP A 382 -16.11 -17.03 -2.92
N LEU A 383 -17.05 -16.36 -2.25
CA LEU A 383 -18.28 -16.97 -1.78
C LEU A 383 -19.15 -17.48 -2.93
N TYR A 384 -19.20 -16.75 -4.05
CA TYR A 384 -19.97 -17.18 -5.22
C TYR A 384 -19.36 -18.42 -5.88
N ILE A 385 -18.04 -18.44 -6.10
CA ILE A 385 -17.34 -19.60 -6.66
C ILE A 385 -17.50 -20.82 -5.75
N LEU A 386 -17.33 -20.64 -4.44
CA LEU A 386 -17.53 -21.70 -3.46
C LEU A 386 -18.95 -22.27 -3.52
N ALA A 387 -19.97 -21.41 -3.55
CA ALA A 387 -21.36 -21.84 -3.57
C ALA A 387 -21.71 -22.61 -4.86
N GLU A 388 -21.35 -22.08 -6.02
CA GLU A 388 -21.69 -22.65 -7.33
C GLU A 388 -20.91 -23.94 -7.62
N THR A 389 -19.69 -24.07 -7.09
CA THR A 389 -18.89 -25.30 -7.24
C THR A 389 -19.11 -26.30 -6.11
N HIS A 390 -20.03 -26.02 -5.18
CA HIS A 390 -20.28 -26.83 -3.99
C HIS A 390 -19.02 -27.08 -3.14
N GLY A 391 -18.19 -26.05 -2.99
CA GLY A 391 -16.97 -26.05 -2.20
C GLY A 391 -15.77 -26.74 -2.87
N LYS A 392 -15.86 -27.08 -4.16
CA LYS A 392 -14.77 -27.73 -4.90
C LYS A 392 -13.71 -26.75 -5.41
N LYS A 393 -14.12 -25.50 -5.66
CA LYS A 393 -13.27 -24.42 -6.13
C LYS A 393 -13.51 -23.16 -5.31
N ARG A 394 -12.51 -22.31 -5.26
CA ARG A 394 -12.52 -21.01 -4.56
C ARG A 394 -11.64 -20.00 -5.29
N LEU A 395 -11.59 -18.76 -4.83
CA LEU A 395 -10.76 -17.72 -5.45
C LEU A 395 -9.27 -18.11 -5.50
N ASP A 396 -8.78 -18.92 -4.56
CA ASP A 396 -7.42 -19.48 -4.54
C ASP A 396 -7.09 -20.24 -5.83
N ASP A 397 -8.04 -21.02 -6.37
CA ASP A 397 -7.86 -21.76 -7.62
C ASP A 397 -7.72 -20.83 -8.82
N VAL A 398 -8.48 -19.73 -8.83
CA VAL A 398 -8.42 -18.70 -9.87
C VAL A 398 -7.08 -18.00 -9.84
N LEU A 399 -6.60 -17.60 -8.66
CA LEU A 399 -5.31 -16.92 -8.50
C LEU A 399 -4.15 -17.81 -8.93
N ARG A 400 -4.15 -19.07 -8.50
CA ARG A 400 -3.15 -20.05 -8.93
C ARG A 400 -3.15 -20.21 -10.45
N ALA A 401 -4.33 -20.33 -11.07
CA ALA A 401 -4.44 -20.43 -12.52
C ALA A 401 -3.95 -19.17 -13.24
N ALA A 402 -4.29 -17.99 -12.72
CA ALA A 402 -3.87 -16.70 -13.28
C ALA A 402 -2.35 -16.51 -13.21
N TYR A 403 -1.75 -16.83 -12.07
CA TYR A 403 -0.30 -16.82 -11.90
C TYR A 403 0.39 -17.77 -12.90
N HIS A 404 -0.11 -18.99 -13.08
CA HIS A 404 0.44 -19.91 -14.06
C HIS A 404 0.26 -19.44 -15.51
N ALA A 405 -0.92 -18.93 -15.87
CA ALA A 405 -1.24 -18.53 -17.22
C ALA A 405 -0.47 -17.27 -17.65
N PHE A 406 -0.62 -16.18 -16.90
CA PHE A 406 -0.10 -14.87 -17.32
C PHE A 406 1.38 -14.70 -16.98
N TYR A 407 1.82 -15.14 -15.78
CA TYR A 407 3.22 -14.97 -15.39
C TYR A 407 4.09 -16.15 -15.83
N LYS A 408 3.83 -17.38 -15.37
CA LYS A 408 4.75 -18.51 -15.61
C LYS A 408 4.85 -18.91 -17.08
N LYS A 409 3.74 -18.85 -17.83
CA LYS A 409 3.69 -19.29 -19.22
C LYS A 409 3.92 -18.13 -20.21
N GLU A 410 3.27 -16.99 -20.00
CA GLU A 410 3.33 -15.86 -20.94
C GLU A 410 4.40 -14.84 -20.57
N ASN A 411 4.82 -14.80 -19.29
CA ASN A 411 5.72 -13.79 -18.74
C ASN A 411 5.26 -12.35 -19.04
N SER A 412 3.96 -12.12 -18.94
CA SER A 412 3.32 -10.82 -19.21
C SER A 412 2.28 -10.48 -18.16
N GLY A 413 1.99 -9.19 -18.00
CA GLY A 413 0.85 -8.77 -17.21
C GLY A 413 -0.48 -9.13 -17.88
N PHE A 414 -1.56 -9.19 -17.09
CA PHE A 414 -2.89 -9.54 -17.57
C PHE A 414 -3.67 -8.31 -18.06
N GLU A 415 -4.60 -8.54 -18.98
CA GLU A 415 -5.73 -7.64 -19.22
C GLU A 415 -6.91 -8.06 -18.36
N GLU A 416 -7.66 -7.10 -17.81
CA GLU A 416 -8.75 -7.38 -16.87
C GLU A 416 -9.81 -8.34 -17.44
N LYS A 417 -10.16 -8.19 -18.72
CA LYS A 417 -11.09 -9.11 -19.41
C LYS A 417 -10.52 -10.53 -19.58
N ALA A 418 -9.21 -10.66 -19.80
CA ALA A 418 -8.57 -11.95 -19.89
C ALA A 418 -8.53 -12.65 -18.52
N PHE A 419 -8.30 -11.88 -17.45
CA PHE A 419 -8.39 -12.36 -16.08
C PHE A 419 -9.81 -12.85 -15.75
N GLN A 420 -10.84 -12.06 -16.08
CA GLN A 420 -12.24 -12.47 -15.92
C GLN A 420 -12.55 -13.76 -16.67
N ALA A 421 -12.19 -13.84 -17.96
CA ALA A 421 -12.46 -15.03 -18.78
C ALA A 421 -11.79 -16.29 -18.20
N LEU A 422 -10.57 -16.16 -17.67
CA LEU A 422 -9.89 -17.23 -16.98
C LEU A 422 -10.62 -17.63 -15.68
N ALA A 423 -11.03 -16.65 -14.87
CA ALA A 423 -11.76 -16.89 -13.64
C ALA A 423 -13.07 -17.65 -13.91
N GLU A 424 -13.84 -17.24 -14.92
CA GLU A 424 -15.06 -17.93 -15.36
C GLU A 424 -14.78 -19.35 -15.84
N ALA A 425 -13.69 -19.57 -16.57
CA ALA A 425 -13.30 -20.90 -17.03
C ALA A 425 -12.91 -21.84 -15.87
N ILE A 426 -12.26 -21.33 -14.83
CA ILE A 426 -11.89 -22.09 -13.64
C ILE A 426 -13.10 -22.38 -12.73
N ALA A 427 -13.96 -21.37 -12.55
CA ALA A 427 -15.15 -21.48 -11.71
C ALA A 427 -16.27 -22.28 -12.38
N GLY A 428 -16.33 -22.29 -13.71
CA GLY A 428 -17.41 -22.92 -14.48
C GLY A 428 -18.73 -22.14 -14.42
N VAL A 429 -18.69 -20.87 -14.01
CA VAL A 429 -19.84 -19.97 -13.89
C VAL A 429 -19.50 -18.58 -14.42
N ASN A 430 -20.53 -17.81 -14.80
CA ASN A 430 -20.37 -16.42 -15.21
C ASN A 430 -20.09 -15.53 -13.99
N LEU A 431 -19.12 -14.64 -14.11
CA LEU A 431 -18.69 -13.73 -13.04
C LEU A 431 -18.89 -12.25 -13.44
N SER A 432 -19.51 -11.98 -14.59
CA SER A 432 -19.58 -10.62 -15.15
C SER A 432 -20.26 -9.64 -14.22
N THR A 433 -21.28 -10.05 -13.48
CA THR A 433 -21.96 -9.15 -12.52
C THR A 433 -20.98 -8.54 -11.50
N ILE A 434 -20.02 -9.32 -11.00
CA ILE A 434 -19.06 -8.84 -9.99
C ILE A 434 -17.93 -8.03 -10.64
N PHE A 435 -17.46 -8.43 -11.82
CA PHE A 435 -16.47 -7.67 -12.58
C PHE A 435 -17.03 -6.32 -13.07
N ASP A 436 -18.27 -6.30 -13.56
CA ASP A 436 -18.96 -5.08 -13.99
C ASP A 436 -19.17 -4.12 -12.81
N ALA A 437 -19.44 -4.66 -11.61
CA ALA A 437 -19.56 -3.85 -10.39
C ALA A 437 -18.25 -3.14 -10.00
N ALA A 438 -17.08 -3.64 -10.41
CA ALA A 438 -15.81 -2.93 -10.20
C ALA A 438 -15.74 -1.61 -11.00
N HIS A 439 -16.48 -1.52 -12.12
CA HIS A 439 -16.53 -0.34 -13.00
C HIS A 439 -17.78 0.52 -12.78
N SER A 440 -18.67 0.12 -11.88
CA SER A 440 -19.90 0.83 -11.56
C SER A 440 -19.85 1.44 -10.15
N THR A 441 -20.70 2.44 -9.91
CA THR A 441 -21.02 2.95 -8.57
C THR A 441 -22.32 2.35 -8.03
N GLU A 442 -22.98 1.49 -8.82
CA GLU A 442 -24.09 0.67 -8.35
C GLU A 442 -23.57 -0.46 -7.45
N GLU A 443 -24.27 -0.69 -6.35
CA GLU A 443 -23.84 -1.62 -5.32
C GLU A 443 -24.45 -3.00 -5.52
N LEU A 444 -23.65 -4.03 -5.26
CA LEU A 444 -24.12 -5.42 -5.24
C LEU A 444 -24.99 -5.68 -4.00
N ASP A 445 -25.93 -6.61 -4.10
CA ASP A 445 -26.53 -7.23 -2.93
C ASP A 445 -25.53 -8.21 -2.29
N TYR A 446 -24.53 -7.67 -1.59
CA TYR A 446 -23.50 -8.46 -0.91
C TYR A 446 -24.09 -9.48 0.07
N ASN A 447 -25.21 -9.17 0.71
CA ASN A 447 -25.86 -10.09 1.64
C ASN A 447 -26.32 -11.38 0.93
N SER A 448 -26.74 -11.30 -0.33
CA SER A 448 -27.09 -12.49 -1.13
C SER A 448 -25.92 -13.47 -1.30
N TYR A 449 -24.67 -12.99 -1.33
CA TYR A 449 -23.47 -13.82 -1.41
C TYR A 449 -23.10 -14.42 -0.06
N PHE A 450 -23.14 -13.62 1.02
CA PHE A 450 -22.91 -14.13 2.39
C PHE A 450 -23.90 -15.24 2.78
N ASN A 451 -25.17 -15.08 2.41
CA ASN A 451 -26.22 -16.06 2.71
C ASN A 451 -25.90 -17.45 2.15
N ARG A 452 -25.17 -17.54 1.02
CA ARG A 452 -24.74 -18.80 0.39
C ARG A 452 -23.70 -19.55 1.22
N ALA A 453 -23.01 -18.86 2.11
CA ALA A 453 -21.98 -19.40 3.00
C ALA A 453 -22.42 -19.49 4.46
N GLY A 454 -23.72 -19.34 4.73
CA GLY A 454 -24.28 -19.46 6.08
C GLY A 454 -23.99 -18.24 6.97
N TYR A 455 -23.68 -17.09 6.37
CA TYR A 455 -23.53 -15.81 7.05
C TYR A 455 -24.52 -14.79 6.51
N GLU A 456 -24.76 -13.71 7.24
CA GLU A 456 -25.54 -12.56 6.77
C GLU A 456 -24.80 -11.26 7.08
N LEU A 457 -24.89 -10.31 6.15
CA LEU A 457 -24.43 -8.94 6.27
C LEU A 457 -25.62 -8.05 6.63
N ILE A 458 -25.57 -7.41 7.80
CA ILE A 458 -26.66 -6.61 8.35
C ILE A 458 -26.20 -5.20 8.69
N ASP A 459 -27.08 -4.21 8.50
CA ASP A 459 -26.89 -2.84 8.95
C ASP A 459 -27.58 -2.63 10.31
N LEU A 460 -26.80 -2.57 11.38
CA LEU A 460 -27.27 -2.36 12.75
C LEU A 460 -27.87 -0.97 12.98
N ASN A 461 -27.69 -0.04 12.04
CA ASN A 461 -28.26 1.30 12.09
C ASN A 461 -29.50 1.48 11.22
N SER A 462 -29.94 0.45 10.48
CA SER A 462 -31.06 0.54 9.52
C SER A 462 -32.35 1.13 10.12
N ASP A 463 -32.68 0.75 11.36
CA ASP A 463 -33.86 1.21 12.09
C ASP A 463 -33.62 2.48 12.94
N LYS A 464 -32.38 2.98 13.03
CA LYS A 464 -32.06 4.16 13.85
C LYS A 464 -32.44 5.46 13.14
N GLN A 465 -32.90 6.43 13.93
CA GLN A 465 -33.30 7.78 13.49
C GLN A 465 -32.39 8.86 14.09
N GLU A 466 -31.09 8.57 14.19
CA GLU A 466 -30.11 9.54 14.70
C GLU A 466 -30.04 10.77 13.78
N LEU A 467 -30.00 11.96 14.37
CA LEU A 467 -29.84 13.21 13.63
C LEU A 467 -28.37 13.54 13.42
N SER A 468 -28.09 14.23 12.33
CA SER A 468 -26.76 14.71 11.98
C SER A 468 -26.84 16.01 11.19
N LEU A 469 -25.84 16.86 11.40
CA LEU A 469 -25.53 17.97 10.50
C LEU A 469 -24.68 17.51 9.31
N GLY A 470 -24.04 16.34 9.39
CA GLY A 470 -23.05 15.85 8.44
C GLY A 470 -21.71 16.56 8.56
N ILE A 471 -21.26 16.84 9.78
CA ILE A 471 -19.94 17.41 10.06
C ILE A 471 -19.14 16.55 11.02
N LYS A 472 -17.82 16.58 10.88
CA LYS A 472 -16.90 16.18 11.94
C LYS A 472 -16.14 17.40 12.43
N THR A 473 -15.94 17.50 13.73
CA THR A 473 -15.23 18.62 14.35
C THR A 473 -14.00 18.13 15.11
N ALA A 474 -13.05 19.02 15.32
CA ALA A 474 -11.89 18.80 16.18
C ALA A 474 -11.64 20.02 17.05
N ASN A 475 -11.15 19.80 18.26
CA ASN A 475 -10.64 20.87 19.11
C ASN A 475 -9.20 21.20 18.71
N GLN A 476 -8.95 22.47 18.37
CA GLN A 476 -7.62 23.00 18.11
C GLN A 476 -7.44 24.31 18.89
N ASP A 477 -6.57 24.27 19.90
CA ASP A 477 -6.25 25.41 20.76
C ASP A 477 -7.49 26.05 21.44
N GLY A 478 -8.45 25.21 21.84
CA GLY A 478 -9.69 25.67 22.48
C GLY A 478 -10.78 26.13 21.51
N ARG A 479 -10.59 25.93 20.20
CA ARG A 479 -11.57 26.23 19.15
C ARG A 479 -12.13 24.95 18.56
N VAL A 480 -13.43 24.92 18.29
CA VAL A 480 -14.11 23.79 17.64
C VAL A 480 -14.09 24.05 16.12
N LEU A 481 -13.21 23.38 15.40
CA LEU A 481 -13.08 23.54 13.95
C LEU A 481 -13.79 22.41 13.22
N ILE A 482 -14.50 22.73 12.13
CA ILE A 482 -15.00 21.72 11.21
C ILE A 482 -13.81 21.10 10.45
N LYS A 483 -13.73 19.77 10.44
CA LYS A 483 -12.69 19.01 9.73
C LYS A 483 -13.21 18.18 8.56
N ASN A 484 -14.53 17.97 8.50
CA ASN A 484 -15.17 17.38 7.35
C ASN A 484 -16.61 17.87 7.27
N VAL A 485 -17.09 18.09 6.04
CA VAL A 485 -18.49 18.36 5.73
C VAL A 485 -18.94 17.31 4.72
N GLU A 486 -19.92 16.51 5.08
CA GLU A 486 -20.41 15.42 4.24
C GLU A 486 -21.27 15.96 3.10
N ARG A 487 -21.01 15.48 1.88
CA ARG A 487 -21.74 15.85 0.68
C ARG A 487 -23.26 15.67 0.88
N ASP A 488 -24.03 16.66 0.42
CA ASP A 488 -25.49 16.71 0.45
C ASP A 488 -26.11 16.72 1.87
N SER A 489 -25.29 16.83 2.91
CA SER A 489 -25.76 16.98 4.30
C SER A 489 -26.42 18.32 4.57
N GLY A 490 -27.01 18.47 5.77
CA GLY A 490 -27.56 19.75 6.22
C GLY A 490 -26.50 20.85 6.25
N ALA A 491 -25.32 20.56 6.78
CA ALA A 491 -24.20 21.49 6.83
C ALA A 491 -23.68 21.88 5.44
N TRP A 492 -23.54 20.90 4.54
CA TRP A 492 -23.12 21.14 3.15
C TRP A 492 -24.07 22.11 2.44
N ASN A 493 -25.36 21.81 2.47
CA ASN A 493 -26.38 22.62 1.80
C ASN A 493 -26.52 24.02 2.42
N ALA A 494 -26.24 24.15 3.72
CA ALA A 494 -26.25 25.43 4.42
C ALA A 494 -25.00 26.29 4.18
N GLY A 495 -23.93 25.72 3.60
CA GLY A 495 -22.68 26.43 3.31
C GLY A 495 -21.71 26.50 4.47
N LEU A 496 -21.76 25.54 5.40
CA LEU A 496 -20.66 25.29 6.35
C LEU A 496 -19.48 24.65 5.61
N ASN A 497 -18.27 25.06 5.98
CA ASN A 497 -17.03 24.65 5.33
C ASN A 497 -16.06 24.03 6.35
N VAL A 498 -15.15 23.20 5.84
CA VAL A 498 -13.96 22.82 6.60
C VAL A 498 -13.16 24.08 7.00
N ASP A 499 -12.60 24.03 8.19
CA ASP A 499 -11.91 25.10 8.92
C ASP A 499 -12.77 26.30 9.36
N ASP A 500 -14.11 26.23 9.22
CA ASP A 500 -14.98 27.09 10.01
C ASP A 500 -14.79 26.81 11.50
N GLU A 501 -14.60 27.86 12.30
CA GLU A 501 -14.69 27.78 13.74
C GLU A 501 -16.16 27.87 14.15
N LEU A 502 -16.68 26.81 14.77
CA LEU A 502 -18.00 26.81 15.39
C LEU A 502 -17.92 27.49 16.77
N ILE A 503 -18.63 28.61 16.93
CA ILE A 503 -18.61 29.41 18.15
C ILE A 503 -19.84 29.11 19.00
N ALA A 504 -21.03 29.13 18.41
CA ALA A 504 -22.28 28.95 19.12
C ALA A 504 -23.33 28.25 18.26
N ILE A 505 -24.27 27.58 18.90
CA ILE A 505 -25.42 26.94 18.26
C ILE A 505 -26.71 27.30 19.03
N ASN A 506 -27.73 27.76 18.31
CA ASN A 506 -28.98 28.28 18.88
C ASN A 506 -28.75 29.31 20.00
N GLY A 507 -27.77 30.19 19.82
CA GLY A 507 -27.40 31.24 20.78
C GLY A 507 -26.55 30.77 21.98
N ASN A 508 -26.25 29.47 22.11
CA ASN A 508 -25.42 28.93 23.18
C ASN A 508 -23.99 28.71 22.72
N ARG A 509 -23.01 29.18 23.49
CA ARG A 509 -21.59 28.96 23.22
C ARG A 509 -21.31 27.45 23.19
N LEU A 510 -20.63 26.98 22.16
CA LEU A 510 -20.14 25.61 22.11
C LEU A 510 -18.99 25.44 23.08
N ASP A 511 -19.08 24.42 23.91
CA ASP A 511 -17.95 23.94 24.71
C ASP A 511 -17.03 23.07 23.85
N THR A 512 -15.76 22.99 24.23
CA THR A 512 -14.75 22.26 23.46
C THR A 512 -14.92 20.73 23.51
N ALA A 513 -15.73 20.22 24.44
CA ALA A 513 -16.12 18.81 24.48
C ALA A 513 -17.36 18.52 23.59
N GLY A 514 -17.99 19.53 22.99
CA GLY A 514 -19.05 19.37 22.00
C GLY A 514 -20.44 19.01 22.56
N LYS A 515 -20.67 19.24 23.86
CA LYS A 515 -21.89 18.82 24.56
C LYS A 515 -23.13 19.53 24.03
N GLU A 516 -23.06 20.82 23.69
CA GLU A 516 -24.22 21.53 23.16
C GLU A 516 -24.58 21.04 21.75
N LEU A 517 -23.57 20.68 20.94
CA LEU A 517 -23.82 20.05 19.63
C LEU A 517 -24.46 18.68 19.81
N GLU A 518 -23.92 17.83 20.69
CA GLU A 518 -24.49 16.51 20.99
C GLU A 518 -25.93 16.62 21.52
N PHE A 519 -26.19 17.56 22.45
CA PHE A 519 -27.52 17.82 22.99
C PHE A 519 -28.54 18.13 21.89
N ILE A 520 -28.18 18.98 20.93
CA ILE A 520 -29.05 19.34 19.80
C ILE A 520 -29.29 18.15 18.88
N LEU A 521 -28.26 17.36 18.57
CA LEU A 521 -28.41 16.16 17.75
C LEU A 521 -29.28 15.08 18.43
N GLN A 522 -29.31 15.02 19.76
CA GLN A 522 -30.12 14.05 20.52
C GLN A 522 -31.57 14.50 20.75
N ASN A 523 -31.84 15.81 20.78
CA ASN A 523 -33.15 16.36 21.20
C ASN A 523 -33.88 17.15 20.10
N GLY A 524 -33.23 17.39 18.96
CA GLY A 524 -33.82 18.11 17.85
C GLY A 524 -34.83 17.28 17.04
N GLN A 525 -35.34 17.88 15.97
CA GLN A 525 -36.24 17.22 15.01
C GLN A 525 -35.65 17.20 13.60
N ILE A 526 -36.08 16.23 12.80
CA ILE A 526 -35.75 16.20 11.37
C ILE A 526 -36.24 17.51 10.73
N ASP A 527 -35.39 18.13 9.93
CA ASP A 527 -35.59 19.40 9.24
C ASP A 527 -35.71 20.63 10.15
N GLU A 528 -35.47 20.48 11.46
CA GLU A 528 -35.29 21.63 12.35
C GLU A 528 -34.08 22.45 11.91
N ILE A 529 -34.26 23.76 11.79
CA ILE A 529 -33.20 24.70 11.45
C ILE A 529 -32.47 25.12 12.73
N VAL A 530 -31.16 24.91 12.76
CA VAL A 530 -30.28 25.39 13.84
C VAL A 530 -29.48 26.60 13.38
N ASP A 531 -29.33 27.58 14.27
CA ASP A 531 -28.57 28.80 14.05
C ASP A 531 -27.13 28.61 14.53
N ILE A 532 -26.20 28.52 13.60
CA ILE A 532 -24.80 28.22 13.89
C ILE A 532 -23.97 29.49 13.68
N LEU A 533 -23.43 30.05 14.76
CA LEU A 533 -22.50 31.16 14.72
C LEU A 533 -21.10 30.62 14.43
N ILE A 534 -20.49 31.06 13.34
CA ILE A 534 -19.15 30.67 12.92
C ILE A 534 -18.20 31.86 12.82
N SER A 535 -16.90 31.60 12.90
CA SER A 535 -15.84 32.47 12.36
C SER A 535 -15.19 31.80 11.16
N ARG A 536 -15.26 32.45 10.00
CA ARG A 536 -14.57 32.04 8.77
C ARG A 536 -13.61 33.13 8.37
N ASP A 537 -12.32 32.84 8.39
CA ASP A 537 -11.26 33.82 8.09
C ASP A 537 -11.41 35.12 8.93
N GLY A 538 -11.77 34.94 10.21
CA GLY A 538 -12.02 36.05 11.16
C GLY A 538 -13.36 36.78 10.98
N LEU A 539 -14.16 36.43 9.98
CA LEU A 539 -15.49 37.02 9.77
C LEU A 539 -16.56 36.21 10.48
N ILE A 540 -17.26 36.87 11.41
CA ILE A 540 -18.37 36.27 12.15
C ILE A 540 -19.62 36.24 11.28
N ARG A 541 -20.26 35.07 11.20
CA ARG A 541 -21.49 34.86 10.42
C ARG A 541 -22.39 33.87 11.14
N THR A 542 -23.70 34.01 10.93
CA THR A 542 -24.68 32.99 11.32
C THR A 542 -25.08 32.20 10.08
N ILE A 543 -24.98 30.88 10.17
CA ILE A 543 -25.41 29.93 9.15
C ILE A 543 -26.61 29.17 9.68
N HIS A 544 -27.65 29.05 8.86
CA HIS A 544 -28.88 28.35 9.20
C HIS A 544 -28.85 26.97 8.55
N ALA A 545 -28.69 25.91 9.36
CA ALA A 545 -28.53 24.54 8.85
C ALA A 545 -29.67 23.63 9.31
N PRO A 546 -30.28 22.81 8.42
CA PRO A 546 -31.26 21.82 8.82
C PRO A 546 -30.59 20.61 9.45
N LEU A 547 -31.14 20.09 10.55
CA LEU A 547 -30.84 18.76 11.04
C LEU A 547 -31.42 17.72 10.08
N ARG A 548 -30.63 16.73 9.67
CA ARG A 548 -31.06 15.65 8.78
C ARG A 548 -30.91 14.31 9.48
N ARG A 549 -31.60 13.29 8.99
CA ARG A 549 -31.34 11.91 9.40
C ARG A 549 -29.91 11.54 9.01
N SER A 550 -29.16 10.95 9.93
CA SER A 550 -27.86 10.37 9.68
C SER A 550 -27.97 9.26 8.65
N THR A 551 -27.11 9.27 7.65
CA THR A 551 -26.99 8.19 6.65
C THR A 551 -25.87 7.21 7.02
N LYS A 552 -25.37 7.25 8.27
CA LYS A 552 -24.28 6.37 8.71
C LYS A 552 -24.79 4.96 8.92
N GLN A 553 -24.09 4.02 8.29
CA GLN A 553 -24.37 2.60 8.38
C GLN A 553 -23.41 1.94 9.36
N GLN A 554 -23.88 0.89 10.02
CA GLN A 554 -23.05 0.04 10.87
C GLN A 554 -23.20 -1.41 10.43
N TRP A 555 -22.38 -1.79 9.46
CA TRP A 555 -22.35 -3.13 8.90
C TRP A 555 -21.70 -4.13 9.88
N SER A 556 -22.31 -5.30 10.00
CA SER A 556 -21.84 -6.45 10.77
C SER A 556 -22.06 -7.72 9.97
N ILE A 557 -21.12 -8.66 10.04
CA ILE A 557 -21.29 -10.00 9.47
C ILE A 557 -21.47 -10.98 10.63
N ARG A 558 -22.50 -11.82 10.56
CA ARG A 558 -22.78 -12.84 11.59
C ARG A 558 -23.26 -14.14 10.97
N GLU A 559 -23.21 -15.23 11.73
CA GLU A 559 -23.81 -16.50 11.30
C GLU A 559 -25.31 -16.31 11.02
N LYS A 560 -25.76 -16.84 9.89
CA LYS A 560 -27.16 -16.86 9.49
C LYS A 560 -27.90 -17.92 10.33
N PRO A 561 -28.89 -17.53 11.18
CA PRO A 561 -29.51 -18.44 12.14
C PRO A 561 -30.16 -19.70 11.52
N ASP A 562 -30.71 -19.56 10.32
CA ASP A 562 -31.42 -20.60 9.57
C ASP A 562 -30.58 -21.16 8.40
N ALA A 563 -29.25 -21.05 8.46
CA ALA A 563 -28.36 -21.58 7.44
C ALA A 563 -28.55 -23.09 7.21
N THR A 564 -28.70 -23.48 5.95
CA THR A 564 -28.80 -24.90 5.55
C THR A 564 -27.49 -25.65 5.81
N PRO A 565 -27.50 -27.00 5.92
CA PRO A 565 -26.25 -27.76 6.06
C PRO A 565 -25.23 -27.50 4.94
N THR A 566 -25.70 -27.25 3.71
CA THR A 566 -24.84 -26.89 2.58
C THR A 566 -24.21 -25.52 2.79
N GLU A 567 -25.00 -24.51 3.16
CA GLU A 567 -24.50 -23.15 3.42
C GLU A 567 -23.45 -23.14 4.54
N LYS A 568 -23.70 -23.86 5.65
CA LYS A 568 -22.74 -24.00 6.76
C LYS A 568 -21.42 -24.64 6.30
N ARG A 569 -21.51 -25.71 5.51
CA ARG A 569 -20.33 -26.37 4.94
C ARG A 569 -19.53 -25.43 4.05
N ILE A 570 -20.19 -24.59 3.25
CA ILE A 570 -19.50 -23.57 2.44
C ILE A 570 -18.76 -22.57 3.34
N GLY A 571 -19.41 -22.09 4.41
CA GLY A 571 -18.77 -21.20 5.39
C GLY A 571 -17.56 -21.83 6.09
N GLU A 572 -17.62 -23.12 6.42
CA GLU A 572 -16.48 -23.87 6.97
C GLU A 572 -15.31 -23.95 5.99
N ILE A 573 -15.61 -24.24 4.71
CA ILE A 573 -14.60 -24.35 3.63
C ILE A 573 -13.96 -22.97 3.35
N TRP A 574 -14.75 -21.91 3.35
CA TRP A 574 -14.28 -20.53 3.13
C TRP A 574 -13.17 -20.15 4.12
N LEU A 575 -13.40 -20.44 5.40
CA LEU A 575 -12.55 -20.05 6.51
C LEU A 575 -11.45 -21.09 6.84
N SER A 576 -11.43 -22.23 6.15
CA SER A 576 -10.40 -23.27 6.33
C SER A 576 -9.15 -22.96 5.52
N VAL A 577 -8.00 -23.46 6.01
CA VAL A 577 -6.78 -23.62 5.21
C VAL A 577 -7.09 -24.39 3.93
#